data_AF-A0A966P8G9-F1
#
_entry.id   AF-A0A966P8G9-F1
#
_cell.length_a   1.000
_cell.length_b   1.000
_cell.length_c   1.000
_cell.angle_alpha   90.00
_cell.angle_beta   90.00
_cell.angle_gamma   90.00
#
_symmetry.space_group_name_H-M   'P 1'
#
loop_
_entity.id
_entity.type
_entity.pdbx_description
1 polymer ?
#
loop_
_entity_poly.entity_id
_entity_poly.type
_entity_poly.pdbx_seq_one_letter_code
_entity_poly.pdbx_strand_id
1 'polypeptide(L)'
;MKWKLLLTTGLVSVICSGPASAQTGQDKINALIASLSSIQDRIDNGSVLTVGAVGYADIGGVIVDGALNDGIITLEELNAYLTAKAAVLAHDYEIAQTAEQLFMQEYAGAMHNLDLAIDLLTSATTDIVMATSVMEAAAVADTSPEQTALQNMLQTDEYSIDAGEVDAYNDALAAVENYAQQAGAFMAAANNDSLTASIDSYAAASGFVIGNYTAITYTQSIDEFVITWADDGFASGWQGYLTTEMKGVSDIYAAGDYI
;
A
#
# COMPACT_ATOMS: atom_id res chain seq x y z
N MET A 1 15.50 -3.40 -60.25
CA MET A 1 14.28 -2.58 -60.07
C MET A 1 13.10 -3.49 -59.76
N LYS A 2 12.70 -3.57 -58.50
CA LYS A 2 11.41 -4.09 -58.05
C LYS A 2 10.96 -3.23 -56.88
N TRP A 3 9.94 -2.42 -57.12
CA TRP A 3 9.27 -1.56 -56.16
C TRP A 3 8.50 -2.46 -55.18
N LYS A 4 8.81 -2.39 -53.89
CA LYS A 4 8.01 -3.01 -52.82
C LYS A 4 7.23 -1.90 -52.10
N LEU A 5 5.92 -2.06 -52.06
CA LEU A 5 4.98 -1.25 -51.27
C LEU A 5 5.41 -1.24 -49.79
N LEU A 6 5.48 -0.06 -49.18
CA LEU A 6 5.35 0.11 -47.74
C LEU A 6 3.85 0.06 -47.40
N LEU A 7 3.42 -0.99 -46.70
CA LEU A 7 2.17 -1.02 -45.96
C LEU A 7 2.51 -0.66 -44.52
N THR A 8 2.21 0.57 -44.13
CA THR A 8 2.13 1.01 -42.75
C THR A 8 0.98 0.28 -42.07
N THR A 9 1.30 -0.75 -41.29
CA THR A 9 0.37 -1.33 -40.32
C THR A 9 0.30 -0.38 -39.13
N GLY A 10 -0.77 0.42 -39.08
CA GLY A 10 -1.17 1.09 -37.85
C GLY A 10 -1.51 0.04 -36.80
N LEU A 11 -0.85 0.13 -35.65
CA LEU A 11 -1.29 -0.51 -34.42
C LEU A 11 -2.63 0.13 -34.05
N VAL A 12 -3.72 -0.47 -34.50
CA VAL A 12 -5.03 -0.30 -33.85
C VAL A 12 -4.87 -0.97 -32.50
N SER A 13 -4.65 -0.17 -31.45
CA SER A 13 -4.80 -0.63 -30.09
C SER A 13 -6.27 -1.03 -29.93
N VAL A 14 -6.53 -2.33 -29.99
CA VAL A 14 -7.81 -2.90 -29.59
C VAL A 14 -7.91 -2.57 -28.11
N ILE A 15 -8.71 -1.55 -27.79
CA ILE A 15 -9.27 -1.42 -26.45
C ILE A 15 -10.15 -2.66 -26.33
N CYS A 16 -9.59 -3.69 -25.70
CA CYS A 16 -10.36 -4.82 -25.24
C CYS A 16 -11.29 -4.22 -24.17
N SER A 17 -12.46 -3.75 -24.60
CA SER A 17 -13.59 -3.65 -23.71
C SER A 17 -13.96 -5.08 -23.36
N GLY A 18 -13.19 -5.65 -22.42
CA GLY A 18 -13.68 -6.73 -21.60
C GLY A 18 -15.03 -6.28 -21.06
N PRO A 19 -16.00 -7.20 -20.88
CA PRO A 19 -17.22 -6.85 -20.18
C PRO A 19 -16.83 -6.15 -18.87
N ALA A 20 -17.67 -5.23 -18.39
CA ALA A 20 -17.64 -4.76 -17.01
C ALA A 20 -17.75 -6.01 -16.11
N SER A 21 -16.61 -6.66 -15.92
CA SER A 21 -16.44 -7.93 -15.28
C SER A 21 -16.52 -7.59 -13.81
N ALA A 22 -17.44 -8.25 -13.10
CA ALA A 22 -17.83 -7.95 -11.75
C ALA A 22 -16.63 -7.62 -10.87
N GLN A 23 -16.34 -6.32 -10.68
CA GLN A 23 -15.41 -5.86 -9.67
C GLN A 23 -15.89 -6.46 -8.36
N THR A 24 -14.99 -7.17 -7.67
CA THR A 24 -15.27 -7.71 -6.35
C THR A 24 -15.53 -6.57 -5.37
N GLY A 25 -16.12 -6.88 -4.22
CA GLY A 25 -16.27 -5.89 -3.15
C GLY A 25 -14.93 -5.26 -2.77
N GLN A 26 -13.86 -6.07 -2.77
CA GLN A 26 -12.50 -5.59 -2.52
C GLN A 26 -11.99 -4.68 -3.64
N ASP A 27 -12.19 -5.00 -4.92
CA ASP A 27 -11.77 -4.13 -6.04
C ASP A 27 -12.44 -2.73 -5.95
N LYS A 28 -13.68 -2.68 -5.48
CA LYS A 28 -14.43 -1.43 -5.29
C LYS A 28 -13.89 -0.64 -4.10
N ILE A 29 -13.54 -1.30 -3.00
CA ILE A 29 -12.88 -0.68 -1.84
C ILE A 29 -11.48 -0.20 -2.23
N ASN A 30 -10.71 -0.98 -2.97
CA ASN A 30 -9.38 -0.60 -3.48
C ASN A 30 -9.47 0.64 -4.37
N ALA A 31 -10.47 0.71 -5.26
CA ALA A 31 -10.71 1.89 -6.07
C ALA A 31 -11.04 3.12 -5.22
N LEU A 32 -11.78 2.96 -4.12
CA LEU A 32 -12.11 4.04 -3.19
C LEU A 32 -10.86 4.54 -2.48
N ILE A 33 -10.06 3.62 -1.98
CA ILE A 33 -8.83 3.95 -1.25
C ILE A 33 -7.82 4.61 -2.19
N ALA A 34 -7.54 4.03 -3.36
CA ALA A 34 -6.63 4.63 -4.34
C ALA A 34 -7.06 6.06 -4.73
N SER A 35 -8.36 6.30 -4.90
CA SER A 35 -8.87 7.63 -5.20
C SER A 35 -8.69 8.63 -4.05
N LEU A 36 -8.73 8.16 -2.80
CA LEU A 36 -8.48 8.99 -1.61
C LEU A 36 -6.98 9.23 -1.39
N SER A 37 -6.13 8.22 -1.60
CA SER A 37 -4.67 8.37 -1.55
C SER A 37 -4.19 9.40 -2.55
N SER A 38 -4.69 9.36 -3.79
CA SER A 38 -4.34 10.38 -4.79
C SER A 38 -4.75 11.81 -4.37
N ILE A 39 -5.87 11.97 -3.65
CA ILE A 39 -6.26 13.27 -3.08
C ILE A 39 -5.34 13.66 -1.92
N GLN A 40 -4.93 12.70 -1.09
CA GLN A 40 -4.00 12.90 0.01
C GLN A 40 -2.62 13.35 -0.50
N ASP A 41 -2.09 12.72 -1.55
CA ASP A 41 -0.82 13.11 -2.18
C ASP A 41 -0.84 14.57 -2.65
N ARG A 42 -1.98 15.06 -3.16
CA ARG A 42 -2.14 16.48 -3.53
C ARG A 42 -2.07 17.38 -2.31
N ILE A 43 -2.67 16.98 -1.19
CA ILE A 43 -2.64 17.74 0.05
C ILE A 43 -1.22 17.83 0.59
N ASP A 44 -0.48 16.71 0.58
CA ASP A 44 0.88 16.65 1.11
C ASP A 44 1.85 17.44 0.23
N ASN A 45 1.80 17.24 -1.09
CA ASN A 45 2.54 18.04 -2.06
C ASN A 45 2.20 19.53 -1.93
N GLY A 46 0.91 19.87 -1.81
CA GLY A 46 0.46 21.25 -1.62
C GLY A 46 1.02 21.89 -0.34
N SER A 47 1.12 21.12 0.74
CA SER A 47 1.73 21.55 2.00
C SER A 47 3.21 21.86 1.82
N VAL A 48 3.99 20.92 1.29
CA VAL A 48 5.44 21.07 1.04
C VAL A 48 5.73 22.23 0.10
N LEU A 49 4.99 22.34 -1.01
CA LEU A 49 5.16 23.42 -1.98
C LEU A 49 4.82 24.79 -1.38
N THR A 50 3.83 24.86 -0.49
CA THR A 50 3.49 26.09 0.23
C THR A 50 4.61 26.52 1.17
N VAL A 51 5.19 25.58 1.91
CA VAL A 51 6.35 25.84 2.78
C VAL A 51 7.55 26.32 1.96
N GLY A 52 7.90 25.60 0.88
CA GLY A 52 8.99 25.99 -0.02
C GLY A 52 8.77 27.37 -0.66
N ALA A 53 7.54 27.68 -1.06
CA ALA A 53 7.19 28.99 -1.59
C ALA A 53 7.37 30.12 -0.57
N VAL A 54 6.98 29.90 0.69
CA VAL A 54 7.22 30.85 1.78
C VAL A 54 8.72 31.01 2.05
N GLY A 55 9.47 29.91 2.10
CA GLY A 55 10.92 29.93 2.30
C GLY A 55 11.67 30.71 1.21
N TYR A 56 11.32 30.50 -0.06
CA TYR A 56 11.90 31.29 -1.15
C TYR A 56 11.50 32.77 -1.05
N ALA A 57 10.26 33.09 -0.67
CA ALA A 57 9.84 34.48 -0.49
C ALA A 57 10.66 35.21 0.60
N ASP A 58 10.99 34.53 1.69
CA ASP A 58 11.75 35.10 2.81
C ASP A 58 13.21 35.44 2.45
N ILE A 59 13.82 34.71 1.51
CA ILE A 59 15.18 35.00 0.98
C ILE A 59 15.17 35.87 -0.29
N GLY A 60 14.01 36.44 -0.66
CA GLY A 60 13.85 37.31 -1.83
C GLY A 60 13.76 36.58 -3.17
N GLY A 61 13.52 35.28 -3.15
CA GLY A 61 13.17 34.48 -4.32
C GLY A 61 11.74 34.74 -4.80
N VAL A 62 11.52 34.56 -6.10
CA VAL A 62 10.20 34.65 -6.74
C VAL A 62 9.89 33.31 -7.35
N ILE A 63 8.87 32.62 -6.84
CA ILE A 63 8.39 31.38 -7.44
C ILE A 63 7.75 31.66 -8.81
N VAL A 64 7.84 30.71 -9.72
CA VAL A 64 7.22 30.81 -11.05
C VAL A 64 5.73 30.50 -10.97
N ASP A 65 4.96 31.07 -11.91
CA ASP A 65 3.54 30.72 -12.05
C ASP A 65 3.37 29.21 -12.23
N GLY A 66 2.44 28.63 -11.46
CA GLY A 66 2.16 27.20 -11.49
C GLY A 66 3.10 26.32 -10.67
N ALA A 67 4.05 26.89 -9.92
CA ALA A 67 4.94 26.12 -9.04
C ALA A 67 4.21 25.28 -7.97
N LEU A 68 2.96 25.64 -7.64
CA LEU A 68 2.12 24.90 -6.69
C LEU A 68 1.07 23.99 -7.35
N ASN A 69 1.08 23.89 -8.68
CA ASN A 69 0.03 23.15 -9.40
C ASN A 69 -0.02 21.67 -9.01
N ASP A 70 1.10 21.09 -8.59
CA ASP A 70 1.17 19.70 -8.16
C ASP A 70 0.40 19.43 -6.85
N GLY A 71 0.09 20.48 -6.07
CA GLY A 71 -0.78 20.38 -4.89
C GLY A 71 -2.28 20.57 -5.16
N ILE A 72 -2.67 20.83 -6.41
CA ILE A 72 -4.08 21.08 -6.76
C ILE A 72 -4.82 19.76 -6.91
N ILE A 73 -5.85 19.55 -6.08
CA ILE A 73 -6.82 18.47 -6.28
C ILE A 73 -7.62 18.74 -7.55
N THR A 74 -7.52 17.82 -8.50
CA THR A 74 -8.15 17.92 -9.80
C THR A 74 -9.61 17.46 -9.78
N LEU A 75 -10.39 17.90 -10.77
CA LEU A 75 -11.76 17.42 -10.96
C LEU A 75 -11.81 15.92 -11.31
N GLU A 76 -10.75 15.39 -11.91
CA GLU A 76 -10.61 13.97 -12.23
C GLU A 76 -10.48 13.12 -10.96
N GLU A 77 -9.61 13.52 -10.03
CA GLU A 77 -9.42 12.84 -8.73
C GLU A 77 -10.71 12.88 -7.88
N LEU A 78 -11.40 14.03 -7.84
CA LEU A 78 -12.70 14.13 -7.17
C LEU A 78 -13.75 13.19 -7.78
N ASN A 79 -13.82 13.11 -9.11
CA ASN A 79 -14.77 12.23 -9.79
C ASN A 79 -14.42 10.74 -9.60
N ALA A 80 -13.13 10.40 -9.54
CA ALA A 80 -12.67 9.06 -9.21
C ALA A 80 -13.17 8.64 -7.81
N TYR A 81 -13.01 9.52 -6.82
CA TYR A 81 -13.54 9.31 -5.47
C TYR A 81 -15.05 9.11 -5.43
N LEU A 82 -15.81 10.00 -6.06
CA LEU A 82 -17.27 9.91 -6.07
C LEU A 82 -17.76 8.63 -6.76
N THR A 83 -17.08 8.21 -7.83
CA THR A 83 -17.39 6.98 -8.57
C THR A 83 -17.10 5.74 -7.71
N ALA A 84 -15.93 5.69 -7.08
CA ALA A 84 -15.54 4.57 -6.24
C ALA A 84 -16.42 4.46 -4.98
N LYS A 85 -16.76 5.59 -4.36
CA LYS A 85 -17.71 5.66 -3.24
C LYS A 85 -19.07 5.07 -3.63
N ALA A 86 -19.61 5.46 -4.78
CA ALA A 86 -20.88 4.94 -5.27
C ALA A 86 -20.81 3.43 -5.55
N ALA A 87 -19.68 2.94 -6.07
CA ALA A 87 -19.47 1.53 -6.34
C ALA A 87 -19.45 0.69 -5.05
N VAL A 88 -18.75 1.15 -4.01
CA VAL A 88 -18.72 0.51 -2.68
C VAL A 88 -20.12 0.44 -2.08
N LEU A 89 -20.85 1.56 -2.09
CA LEU A 89 -22.21 1.63 -1.51
C LEU A 89 -23.23 0.77 -2.24
N ALA A 90 -23.00 0.50 -3.53
CA ALA A 90 -23.91 -0.29 -4.37
C ALA A 90 -23.58 -1.79 -4.38
N HIS A 91 -22.46 -2.21 -3.79
CA HIS A 91 -22.05 -3.62 -3.81
C HIS A 91 -22.73 -4.41 -2.69
N ASP A 92 -23.21 -5.59 -3.05
CA ASP A 92 -23.69 -6.59 -2.11
C ASP A 92 -22.51 -7.48 -1.73
N TYR A 93 -22.01 -7.33 -0.51
CA TYR A 93 -20.79 -7.99 -0.02
C TYR A 93 -21.03 -9.46 0.42
N GLU A 94 -22.20 -10.03 0.13
CA GLU A 94 -22.51 -11.43 0.43
C GLU A 94 -21.70 -12.43 -0.43
N ILE A 95 -21.26 -13.63 -0.03
CA ILE A 95 -20.85 -14.34 1.20
C ILE A 95 -19.89 -15.40 0.62
N ALA A 96 -18.59 -15.42 0.96
CA ALA A 96 -17.69 -16.50 0.53
C ALA A 96 -18.32 -17.89 0.77
N GLN A 97 -18.35 -18.76 -0.24
CA GLN A 97 -18.99 -20.08 -0.12
C GLN A 97 -18.02 -21.17 0.32
N THR A 98 -16.72 -20.96 0.09
CA THR A 98 -15.64 -21.87 0.50
C THR A 98 -14.59 -21.14 1.33
N ALA A 99 -13.84 -21.88 2.13
CA ALA A 99 -12.72 -21.38 2.92
C ALA A 99 -11.59 -20.84 2.01
N GLU A 100 -11.38 -21.45 0.85
CA GLU A 100 -10.47 -20.91 -0.16
C GLU A 100 -10.90 -19.50 -0.60
N GLN A 101 -12.18 -19.30 -0.91
CA GLN A 101 -12.70 -17.98 -1.30
C GLN A 101 -12.59 -16.96 -0.17
N LEU A 102 -12.86 -17.37 1.07
CA LEU A 102 -12.66 -16.57 2.27
C LEU A 102 -11.22 -16.08 2.37
N PHE A 103 -10.24 -17.00 2.32
CA PHE A 103 -8.83 -16.65 2.42
C PHE A 103 -8.33 -15.82 1.24
N MET A 104 -8.84 -16.04 0.04
CA MET A 104 -8.49 -15.21 -1.12
C MET A 104 -9.03 -13.78 -0.99
N GLN A 105 -10.19 -13.58 -0.35
CA GLN A 105 -10.71 -12.24 -0.03
C GLN A 105 -9.83 -11.54 1.01
N GLU A 106 -9.48 -12.23 2.09
CA GLU A 106 -8.59 -11.71 3.13
C GLU A 106 -7.18 -11.41 2.61
N TYR A 107 -6.65 -12.28 1.74
CA TYR A 107 -5.40 -12.03 1.03
C TYR A 107 -5.45 -10.73 0.22
N ALA A 108 -6.52 -10.50 -0.53
CA ALA A 108 -6.67 -9.28 -1.32
C ALA A 108 -6.76 -8.03 -0.44
N GLY A 109 -7.42 -8.11 0.72
CA GLY A 109 -7.46 -7.05 1.72
C GLY A 109 -6.09 -6.78 2.35
N ALA A 110 -5.36 -7.83 2.73
CA ALA A 110 -4.03 -7.72 3.32
C ALA A 110 -2.99 -7.17 2.34
N MET A 111 -3.01 -7.61 1.07
CA MET A 111 -2.15 -7.06 0.01
C MET A 111 -2.44 -5.58 -0.25
N HIS A 112 -3.71 -5.18 -0.18
CA HIS A 112 -4.06 -3.77 -0.32
C HIS A 112 -3.49 -2.93 0.84
N ASN A 113 -3.65 -3.40 2.08
CA ASN A 113 -3.07 -2.71 3.23
C ASN A 113 -1.53 -2.70 3.21
N LEU A 114 -0.92 -3.74 2.63
CA LEU A 114 0.51 -3.79 2.38
C LEU A 114 0.96 -2.70 1.41
N ASP A 115 0.26 -2.51 0.29
CA ASP A 115 0.55 -1.42 -0.66
C ASP A 115 0.49 -0.06 0.04
N LEU A 116 -0.54 0.20 0.86
CA LEU A 116 -0.65 1.44 1.63
C LEU A 116 0.50 1.62 2.61
N ALA A 117 0.93 0.56 3.28
CA ALA A 117 2.05 0.62 4.20
C ALA A 117 3.38 0.89 3.47
N ILE A 118 3.55 0.36 2.24
CA ILE A 118 4.70 0.64 1.38
C ILE A 118 4.71 2.11 0.93
N ASP A 119 3.55 2.67 0.58
CA ASP A 119 3.43 4.08 0.21
C ASP A 119 3.80 5.00 1.39
N LEU A 120 3.27 4.71 2.59
CA LEU A 120 3.63 5.42 3.81
C LEU A 120 5.12 5.30 4.14
N LEU A 121 5.69 4.10 3.98
CA LEU A 121 7.12 3.88 4.18
C LEU A 121 7.96 4.69 3.19
N THR A 122 7.52 4.78 1.92
CA THR A 122 8.20 5.56 0.88
C THR A 122 8.16 7.05 1.20
N SER A 123 7.03 7.56 1.68
CA SER A 123 6.88 8.95 2.13
C SER A 123 7.82 9.24 3.30
N ALA A 124 7.72 8.47 4.38
CA ALA A 124 8.56 8.66 5.58
C ALA A 124 10.06 8.48 5.29
N THR A 125 10.41 7.63 4.31
CA THR A 125 11.80 7.48 3.85
C THR A 125 12.30 8.77 3.18
N THR A 126 11.46 9.45 2.41
CA THR A 126 11.84 10.69 1.72
C THR A 126 12.17 11.79 2.73
N ASP A 127 11.37 11.93 3.79
CA ASP A 127 11.60 12.88 4.88
C ASP A 127 12.97 12.65 5.56
N ILE A 128 13.28 11.38 5.87
CA ILE A 128 14.57 11.01 6.47
C ILE A 128 15.74 11.22 5.50
N VAL A 129 15.59 10.82 4.22
CA VAL A 129 16.67 10.89 3.23
C VAL A 129 17.09 12.34 2.96
N MET A 130 16.16 13.29 2.99
CA MET A 130 16.47 14.72 2.84
C MET A 130 17.49 15.21 3.86
N ALA A 131 17.34 14.85 5.13
CA ALA A 131 18.32 15.20 6.15
C ALA A 131 19.65 14.44 5.99
N THR A 132 19.64 13.21 5.48
CA THR A 132 20.90 12.48 5.21
C THR A 132 21.74 13.10 4.09
N SER A 133 21.13 13.92 3.20
CA SER A 133 21.84 14.63 2.13
C SER A 133 22.91 15.61 2.67
N VAL A 134 22.78 16.06 3.92
CA VAL A 134 23.80 16.87 4.63
C VAL A 134 25.17 16.19 4.65
N MET A 135 25.22 14.85 4.59
CA MET A 135 26.47 14.09 4.62
C MET A 135 27.42 14.51 3.49
N GLU A 136 26.91 14.82 2.30
CA GLU A 136 27.73 15.25 1.17
C GLU A 136 28.35 16.63 1.42
N ALA A 137 27.54 17.58 1.92
CA ALA A 137 28.00 18.92 2.29
C ALA A 137 29.01 18.85 3.45
N ALA A 138 28.79 17.97 4.42
CA ALA A 138 29.69 17.75 5.54
C ALA A 138 31.03 17.11 5.11
N ALA A 139 31.01 16.21 4.12
CA ALA A 139 32.21 15.51 3.64
C ALA A 139 33.20 16.43 2.91
N VAL A 140 32.75 17.59 2.40
CA VAL A 140 33.58 18.54 1.63
C VAL A 140 33.82 19.87 2.35
N ALA A 141 33.29 20.05 3.57
CA ALA A 141 33.38 21.31 4.31
C ALA A 141 34.73 21.50 5.04
N ASP A 142 35.79 21.78 4.28
CA ASP A 142 37.16 21.88 4.80
C ASP A 142 37.60 23.31 5.15
N THR A 143 37.02 24.32 4.50
CA THR A 143 37.37 25.74 4.71
C THR A 143 36.34 26.47 5.56
N SER A 144 36.74 27.57 6.22
CA SER A 144 35.82 28.36 7.05
C SER A 144 34.54 28.82 6.33
N PRO A 145 34.58 29.27 5.05
CA PRO A 145 33.36 29.56 4.30
C PRO A 145 32.44 28.35 4.11
N GLU A 146 32.98 27.18 3.78
CA GLU A 146 32.21 25.94 3.58
C GLU A 146 31.60 25.43 4.89
N GLN A 147 32.36 25.52 5.99
CA GLN A 147 31.87 25.18 7.33
C GLN A 147 30.74 26.11 7.79
N THR A 148 30.81 27.39 7.43
CA THR A 148 29.72 28.35 7.73
C THR A 148 28.47 28.04 6.91
N ALA A 149 28.63 27.64 5.64
CA ALA A 149 27.53 27.21 4.80
C ALA A 149 26.84 25.94 5.36
N LEU A 150 27.62 24.95 5.78
CA LEU A 150 27.12 23.75 6.46
C LEU A 150 26.39 24.11 7.76
N GLN A 151 26.92 25.06 8.55
CA GLN A 151 26.28 25.52 9.78
C GLN A 151 24.90 26.13 9.52
N ASN A 152 24.77 26.94 8.47
CA ASN A 152 23.49 27.54 8.10
C ASN A 152 22.51 26.50 7.57
N MET A 153 22.99 25.51 6.80
CA MET A 153 22.20 24.37 6.33
C MET A 153 21.63 23.56 7.51
N LEU A 154 22.44 23.25 8.52
CA LEU A 154 22.00 22.52 9.71
C LEU A 154 21.00 23.29 10.60
N GLN A 155 20.79 24.58 10.37
CA GLN A 155 19.83 25.40 11.11
C GLN A 155 18.43 25.44 10.48
N THR A 156 18.27 24.88 9.28
CA THR A 156 16.96 24.81 8.63
C THR A 156 16.27 23.50 8.96
N ASP A 157 14.97 23.57 9.27
CA ASP A 157 14.16 22.41 9.64
C ASP A 157 14.17 21.32 8.55
N GLU A 158 14.32 21.69 7.27
CA GLU A 158 14.40 20.77 6.12
C GLU A 158 15.54 19.74 6.19
N TYR A 159 16.64 20.08 6.86
CA TYR A 159 17.81 19.19 7.01
C TYR A 159 17.93 18.63 8.43
N SER A 160 16.88 18.80 9.23
CA SER A 160 16.74 18.20 10.53
C SER A 160 15.99 16.87 10.41
N ILE A 161 16.18 16.00 11.40
CA ILE A 161 15.31 14.86 11.64
C ILE A 161 14.78 15.02 13.05
N ASP A 162 13.47 14.89 13.22
CA ASP A 162 12.85 14.85 14.53
C ASP A 162 12.37 13.44 14.93
N ALA A 163 11.90 13.33 16.17
CA ALA A 163 11.43 12.06 16.71
C ALA A 163 10.17 11.55 16.00
N GLY A 164 9.28 12.45 15.57
CA GLY A 164 8.04 12.10 14.88
C GLY A 164 8.29 11.51 13.50
N GLU A 165 9.27 12.03 12.77
CA GLU A 165 9.67 11.49 11.45
C GLU A 165 10.28 10.08 11.59
N VAL A 166 11.13 9.86 12.60
CA VAL A 166 11.69 8.54 12.90
C VAL A 166 10.61 7.55 13.33
N ASP A 167 9.67 7.99 14.18
CA ASP A 167 8.55 7.17 14.60
C ASP A 167 7.65 6.79 13.41
N ALA A 168 7.35 7.74 12.51
CA ALA A 168 6.56 7.48 11.30
C ALA A 168 7.22 6.44 10.38
N TYR A 169 8.54 6.53 10.17
CA TYR A 169 9.28 5.53 9.39
C TYR A 169 9.22 4.14 10.02
N ASN A 170 9.47 4.05 11.33
CA ASN A 170 9.47 2.78 12.05
C ASN A 170 8.07 2.14 12.09
N ASP A 171 7.03 2.95 12.30
CA ASP A 171 5.64 2.52 12.29
C ASP A 171 5.22 2.00 10.90
N ALA A 172 5.62 2.70 9.84
CA ALA A 172 5.36 2.27 8.47
C ALA A 172 6.09 0.95 8.15
N LEU A 173 7.35 0.80 8.58
CA LEU A 173 8.10 -0.44 8.38
C LEU A 173 7.46 -1.62 9.13
N ALA A 174 7.01 -1.41 10.37
CA ALA A 174 6.28 -2.41 11.14
C ALA A 174 4.93 -2.76 10.49
N ALA A 175 4.24 -1.80 9.88
CA ALA A 175 3.01 -2.03 9.14
C ALA A 175 3.26 -2.89 7.88
N VAL A 176 4.34 -2.64 7.13
CA VAL A 176 4.75 -3.46 5.98
C VAL A 176 4.98 -4.91 6.41
N GLU A 177 5.74 -5.13 7.49
CA GLU A 177 5.96 -6.48 8.03
C GLU A 177 4.64 -7.18 8.37
N ASN A 178 3.76 -6.49 9.10
CA ASN A 178 2.48 -7.05 9.53
C ASN A 178 1.58 -7.44 8.35
N TYR A 179 1.37 -6.53 7.38
CA TYR A 179 0.49 -6.82 6.25
C TYR A 179 1.10 -7.82 5.28
N ALA A 180 2.43 -7.83 5.09
CA ALA A 180 3.11 -8.87 4.32
C ALA A 180 2.94 -10.25 4.97
N GLN A 181 3.03 -10.33 6.30
CA GLN A 181 2.77 -11.56 7.03
C GLN A 181 1.33 -12.04 6.86
N GLN A 182 0.35 -11.15 6.99
CA GLN A 182 -1.06 -11.49 6.82
C GLN A 182 -1.36 -11.94 5.39
N ALA A 183 -0.87 -11.22 4.38
CA ALA A 183 -1.04 -11.59 2.98
C ALA A 183 -0.40 -12.95 2.69
N GLY A 184 0.84 -13.17 3.14
CA GLY A 184 1.51 -14.47 3.01
C GLY A 184 0.73 -15.60 3.67
N ALA A 185 0.21 -15.37 4.88
CA ALA A 185 -0.57 -16.37 5.62
C ALA A 185 -1.88 -16.72 4.91
N PHE A 186 -2.65 -15.72 4.47
CA PHE A 186 -3.92 -15.95 3.78
C PHE A 186 -3.72 -16.61 2.41
N MET A 187 -2.70 -16.23 1.65
CA MET A 187 -2.36 -16.91 0.39
C MET A 187 -1.94 -18.36 0.62
N ALA A 188 -1.10 -18.62 1.63
CA ALA A 188 -0.68 -19.97 1.97
C ALA A 188 -1.87 -20.82 2.45
N ALA A 189 -2.79 -20.23 3.22
CA ALA A 189 -4.01 -20.88 3.68
C ALA A 189 -4.97 -21.22 2.54
N ALA A 190 -5.17 -20.29 1.60
CA ALA A 190 -6.00 -20.52 0.41
C ALA A 190 -5.47 -21.69 -0.44
N ASN A 191 -4.14 -21.84 -0.54
CA ASN A 191 -3.49 -22.93 -1.28
C ASN A 191 -3.35 -24.23 -0.48
N ASN A 192 -3.79 -24.28 0.77
CA ASN A 192 -3.69 -25.46 1.62
C ASN A 192 -4.99 -26.26 1.61
N ASP A 193 -5.07 -27.25 0.70
CA ASP A 193 -6.24 -28.14 0.54
C ASP A 193 -6.69 -28.79 1.87
N SER A 194 -5.75 -29.14 2.75
CA SER A 194 -6.10 -29.78 4.02
C SER A 194 -6.73 -28.79 5.01
N LEU A 195 -6.32 -27.52 4.98
CA LEU A 195 -6.89 -26.47 5.80
C LEU A 195 -8.28 -26.07 5.28
N THR A 196 -8.37 -25.77 3.99
CA THR A 196 -9.63 -25.33 3.36
C THR A 196 -10.70 -26.40 3.46
N ALA A 197 -10.38 -27.67 3.17
CA ALA A 197 -11.32 -28.77 3.32
C ALA A 197 -11.76 -29.02 4.77
N SER A 198 -10.88 -28.77 5.74
CA SER A 198 -11.20 -28.88 7.18
C SER A 198 -12.22 -27.82 7.59
N ILE A 199 -12.02 -26.57 7.19
CA ILE A 199 -12.94 -25.47 7.46
C ILE A 199 -14.27 -25.68 6.73
N ASP A 200 -14.24 -26.07 5.46
CA ASP A 200 -15.45 -26.34 4.67
C ASP A 200 -16.30 -27.45 5.30
N SER A 201 -15.65 -28.54 5.72
CA SER A 201 -16.32 -29.65 6.40
C SER A 201 -16.92 -29.22 7.74
N TYR A 202 -16.20 -28.39 8.49
CA TYR A 202 -16.65 -27.86 9.78
C TYR A 202 -17.88 -26.95 9.60
N ALA A 203 -17.83 -26.01 8.64
CA ALA A 203 -18.93 -25.12 8.33
C ALA A 203 -20.17 -25.90 7.86
N ALA A 204 -19.99 -26.88 6.97
CA ALA A 204 -21.07 -27.73 6.48
C ALA A 204 -21.70 -28.58 7.61
N ALA A 205 -20.88 -29.17 8.49
CA ALA A 205 -21.37 -29.97 9.62
C ALA A 205 -22.12 -29.12 10.66
N SER A 206 -21.74 -27.86 10.80
CA SER A 206 -22.31 -26.92 11.77
C SER A 206 -23.46 -26.08 11.19
N GLY A 207 -23.72 -26.17 9.89
CA GLY A 207 -24.76 -25.40 9.19
C GLY A 207 -24.42 -23.91 9.01
N PHE A 208 -23.13 -23.55 9.06
CA PHE A 208 -22.66 -22.18 8.82
C PHE A 208 -22.43 -21.92 7.33
N VAL A 209 -22.66 -20.68 6.91
CA VAL A 209 -22.19 -20.19 5.61
C VAL A 209 -20.87 -19.47 5.85
N ILE A 210 -19.82 -19.86 5.13
CA ILE A 210 -18.45 -19.47 5.45
C ILE A 210 -18.25 -17.95 5.45
N GLY A 211 -18.78 -17.26 4.44
CA GLY A 211 -18.69 -15.81 4.31
C GLY A 211 -19.53 -15.01 5.31
N ASN A 212 -20.29 -15.66 6.20
CA ASN A 212 -20.97 -15.00 7.33
C ASN A 212 -20.06 -14.94 8.57
N TYR A 213 -18.75 -15.12 8.39
CA TYR A 213 -17.79 -14.83 9.44
C TYR A 213 -17.85 -13.35 9.82
N THR A 214 -17.65 -13.06 11.10
CA THR A 214 -17.61 -11.69 11.63
C THR A 214 -16.18 -11.20 11.82
N ALA A 215 -15.24 -12.13 12.01
CA ALA A 215 -13.82 -11.85 12.12
C ALA A 215 -13.01 -13.09 11.76
N ILE A 216 -11.85 -12.87 11.18
CA ILE A 216 -10.79 -13.86 11.02
C ILE A 216 -9.47 -13.24 11.47
N THR A 217 -8.67 -14.01 12.20
CA THR A 217 -7.35 -13.58 12.66
C THR A 217 -6.34 -14.67 12.42
N TYR A 218 -5.08 -14.27 12.20
CA TYR A 218 -3.95 -15.18 12.12
C TYR A 218 -2.90 -14.81 13.16
N THR A 219 -2.48 -15.77 13.97
CA THR A 219 -1.41 -15.61 14.97
C THR A 219 -0.19 -16.44 14.57
N GLN A 220 0.85 -15.78 14.04
CA GLN A 220 2.04 -16.43 13.51
C GLN A 220 2.80 -17.27 14.56
N SER A 221 2.92 -16.78 15.80
CA SER A 221 3.76 -17.43 16.82
C SER A 221 3.28 -18.82 17.21
N ILE A 222 2.02 -19.12 16.94
CA ILE A 222 1.39 -20.42 17.17
C ILE A 222 0.86 -21.05 15.88
N ASP A 223 1.03 -20.41 14.72
CA ASP A 223 0.49 -20.84 13.43
C ASP A 223 -1.02 -21.16 13.53
N GLU A 224 -1.84 -20.19 13.94
CA GLU A 224 -3.27 -20.38 14.19
C GLU A 224 -4.14 -19.39 13.42
N PHE A 225 -5.12 -19.90 12.68
CA PHE A 225 -6.26 -19.14 12.19
C PHE A 225 -7.43 -19.28 13.16
N VAL A 226 -8.02 -18.17 13.58
CA VAL A 226 -9.26 -18.15 14.35
C VAL A 226 -10.34 -17.47 13.54
N ILE A 227 -11.41 -18.19 13.23
CA ILE A 227 -12.57 -17.66 12.50
C ILE A 227 -13.76 -17.62 13.46
N THR A 228 -14.43 -16.48 13.51
CA THR A 228 -15.62 -16.25 14.34
C THR A 228 -16.86 -16.17 13.46
N TRP A 229 -17.91 -16.92 13.83
CA TRP A 229 -19.20 -16.91 13.15
C TRP A 229 -20.31 -16.47 14.13
N ALA A 230 -21.26 -15.68 13.61
CA ALA A 230 -22.40 -15.13 14.34
C ALA A 230 -22.05 -14.16 15.49
N ASP A 231 -23.08 -13.42 15.96
CA ASP A 231 -22.95 -12.33 16.93
C ASP A 231 -22.64 -12.80 18.38
N ASP A 232 -22.81 -14.09 18.69
CA ASP A 232 -22.63 -14.66 20.03
C ASP A 232 -21.19 -15.10 20.34
N GLY A 233 -20.21 -14.80 19.46
CA GLY A 233 -18.78 -14.96 19.74
C GLY A 233 -18.26 -16.40 19.70
N PHE A 234 -18.89 -17.28 18.93
CA PHE A 234 -18.38 -18.64 18.73
C PHE A 234 -17.22 -18.61 17.71
N ALA A 235 -16.01 -18.95 18.18
CA ALA A 235 -14.80 -18.98 17.38
C ALA A 235 -14.23 -20.40 17.30
N SER A 236 -13.68 -20.77 16.15
CA SER A 236 -12.92 -22.02 15.98
C SER A 236 -11.52 -21.73 15.47
N GLY A 237 -10.55 -22.52 15.95
CA GLY A 237 -9.13 -22.39 15.64
C GLY A 237 -8.63 -23.53 14.75
N TRP A 238 -7.76 -23.19 13.80
CA TRP A 238 -7.00 -24.13 12.96
C TRP A 238 -5.52 -23.85 13.11
N GLN A 239 -4.78 -24.83 13.66
CA GLN A 239 -3.38 -24.66 14.03
C GLN A 239 -2.45 -25.60 13.26
N GLY A 240 -1.24 -25.12 12.91
CA GLY A 240 -0.13 -25.95 12.44
C GLY A 240 -0.11 -26.22 10.95
N TYR A 241 -0.83 -25.42 10.15
CA TYR A 241 -0.98 -25.61 8.71
C TYR A 241 0.09 -24.88 7.89
N LEU A 242 0.71 -23.82 8.41
CA LEU A 242 1.64 -22.96 7.66
C LEU A 242 3.09 -23.03 8.16
N THR A 243 3.40 -23.88 9.14
CA THR A 243 4.72 -23.98 9.75
C THR A 243 5.85 -24.18 8.72
N THR A 244 5.61 -24.89 7.61
CA THR A 244 6.59 -25.10 6.53
C THR A 244 6.74 -23.91 5.57
N GLU A 245 5.79 -22.98 5.59
CA GLU A 245 5.71 -21.85 4.66
C GLU A 245 6.38 -20.59 5.20
N MET A 246 6.67 -20.54 6.50
CA MET A 246 7.31 -19.40 7.16
C MET A 246 8.68 -19.09 6.56
N LYS A 247 8.94 -17.80 6.29
CA LYS A 247 10.19 -17.29 5.75
C LYS A 247 10.89 -16.41 6.78
N GLY A 248 12.19 -16.62 6.93
CA GLY A 248 13.02 -15.82 7.82
C GLY A 248 13.66 -14.64 7.09
N VAL A 249 14.33 -13.78 7.85
CA VAL A 249 15.06 -12.61 7.34
C VAL A 249 16.04 -12.99 6.21
N SER A 250 16.73 -14.13 6.31
CA SER A 250 17.63 -14.60 5.25
C SER A 250 16.92 -14.90 3.93
N ASP A 251 15.70 -15.45 3.99
CA ASP A 251 14.90 -15.76 2.80
C ASP A 251 14.39 -14.46 2.16
N ILE A 252 14.00 -13.49 2.99
CA ILE A 252 13.52 -12.17 2.55
C ILE A 252 14.64 -11.40 1.85
N TYR A 253 15.84 -11.34 2.45
CA TYR A 253 17.01 -10.72 1.80
C TYR A 253 17.34 -11.38 0.47
N ALA A 254 17.36 -12.72 0.43
CA ALA A 254 17.63 -13.44 -0.80
C ALA A 254 16.59 -13.14 -1.88
N ALA A 255 15.30 -12.97 -1.52
CA ALA A 255 14.26 -12.58 -2.46
C ALA A 255 14.43 -11.14 -2.98
N GLY A 256 14.85 -10.21 -2.12
CA GLY A 256 15.07 -8.79 -2.48
C GLY A 256 16.21 -8.58 -3.46
N ASP A 257 17.26 -9.41 -3.45
CA ASP A 257 18.39 -9.32 -4.39
C ASP A 257 18.02 -9.67 -5.85
N TYR A 258 16.83 -10.24 -6.09
CA TYR A 258 16.35 -10.64 -7.43
C TYR A 258 15.30 -9.72 -8.05
N ILE A 259 14.89 -8.64 -7.36
CA ILE A 259 13.88 -7.65 -7.80
C ILE A 259 14.59 -6.33 -8.10
#